data_AF-A0A2S7X7V0-F1
#
_entry.id   AF-A0A2S7X7V0-F1
#
_cell.length_a   1.000
_cell.length_b   1.000
_cell.length_c   1.000
_cell.angle_alpha   90.00
_cell.angle_beta   90.00
_cell.angle_gamma   90.00
#
_symmetry.space_group_name_H-M   'P 1'
#
loop_
_entity.id
_entity.type
_entity.pdbx_description
1 polymer ?
#
loop_
_entity_poly.entity_id
_entity_poly.type
_entity_poly.pdbx_seq_one_letter_code
_entity_poly.pdbx_strand_id
1 'polypeptide(L)'
;MSKNYSRSDLMKIAIEEHLKCTEFPRVGVVIAKSGEVLATGYRGETKNVHAERIAIRKLTAEQVKGATVYTTLEPCVELHKEQEISSCAQLLIDSGVSDVVIGVLDPNGTIYSQGYRKLLENNINVSFFNRKLRAAVEEETFDCGNIHKIYGCGKRRVPVIHSGNEIEVQFSQTDERIINIKWATLQPTHGCVDLQSSNGSVLVAAGARNFGDISDPTVFRFPSHFARMKIGDIAIVKPSNATFYVLIQLIEIFDNDIIFKWEVRNDR
;
A
#
# COMPACT_ATOMS: atom_id res chain seq x y z
N MET A 1 -23.17 13.87 30.27
CA MET A 1 -22.44 12.63 30.59
C MET A 1 -21.60 12.30 29.36
N SER A 2 -20.26 12.32 29.48
CA SER A 2 -19.39 11.93 28.36
C SER A 2 -19.66 10.46 28.01
N LYS A 3 -19.92 10.19 26.74
CA LYS A 3 -20.22 8.83 26.26
C LYS A 3 -18.90 8.08 26.23
N ASN A 4 -18.81 7.00 27.00
CA ASN A 4 -17.62 6.15 27.04
C ASN A 4 -17.76 5.05 25.98
N TYR A 5 -16.84 5.02 25.04
CA TYR A 5 -16.84 4.13 23.88
C TYR A 5 -15.89 2.96 24.09
N SER A 6 -16.31 1.77 23.66
CA SER A 6 -15.39 0.63 23.59
C SER A 6 -14.35 0.85 22.50
N ARG A 7 -13.23 0.11 22.55
CA ARG A 7 -12.22 0.13 21.47
C ARG A 7 -12.83 -0.18 20.09
N SER A 8 -13.79 -1.11 20.04
CA SER A 8 -14.45 -1.45 18.78
C SER A 8 -15.36 -0.34 18.27
N ASP A 9 -15.95 0.47 19.15
CA ASP A 9 -16.77 1.60 18.73
C ASP A 9 -15.89 2.73 18.20
N LEU A 10 -14.75 2.99 18.84
CA LEU A 10 -13.76 3.97 18.37
C LEU A 10 -13.21 3.61 16.98
N MET A 11 -12.96 2.32 16.72
CA MET A 11 -12.61 1.84 15.37
C MET A 11 -13.72 2.12 14.35
N LYS A 12 -15.00 1.92 14.71
CA LYS A 12 -16.13 2.20 13.81
C LYS A 12 -16.28 3.70 13.55
N ILE A 13 -16.10 4.55 14.57
CA ILE A 13 -16.12 6.01 14.40
C ILE A 13 -15.01 6.44 13.44
N ALA A 14 -13.81 5.86 13.53
CA ALA A 14 -12.75 6.16 12.56
C ALA A 14 -13.14 5.76 11.12
N ILE A 15 -13.92 4.69 10.94
CA ILE A 15 -14.48 4.31 9.63
C ILE A 15 -15.57 5.29 9.19
N GLU A 16 -16.43 5.74 10.10
CA GLU A 16 -17.44 6.76 9.78
C GLU A 16 -16.79 8.07 9.31
N GLU A 17 -15.69 8.50 9.94
CA GLU A 17 -14.89 9.64 9.48
C GLU A 17 -14.24 9.37 8.11
N HIS A 18 -13.68 8.18 7.92
CA HIS A 18 -13.11 7.75 6.65
C HIS A 18 -14.13 7.84 5.51
N LEU A 19 -15.39 7.46 5.74
CA LEU A 19 -16.46 7.49 4.71
C LEU A 19 -16.91 8.92 4.34
N LYS A 20 -16.51 9.95 5.09
CA LYS A 20 -16.74 11.37 4.73
C LYS A 20 -15.74 11.87 3.69
N CYS A 21 -14.66 11.14 3.44
CA CYS A 21 -13.63 11.55 2.49
C CYS A 21 -14.19 11.59 1.05
N THR A 22 -13.97 12.71 0.37
CA THR A 22 -14.31 12.89 -1.05
C THR A 22 -13.15 12.56 -1.98
N GLU A 23 -11.97 12.24 -1.43
CA GLU A 23 -10.73 11.98 -2.14
C GLU A 23 -10.06 10.71 -1.61
N PHE A 24 -9.25 10.07 -2.45
CA PHE A 24 -8.53 8.85 -2.10
C PHE A 24 -7.00 9.07 -1.94
N PRO A 25 -6.30 8.22 -1.16
CA PRO A 25 -6.88 7.27 -0.22
C PRO A 25 -7.71 7.91 0.90
N ARG A 26 -8.84 7.29 1.23
CA ARG A 26 -9.72 7.72 2.31
C ARG A 26 -9.08 7.40 3.65
N VAL A 27 -9.00 8.39 4.54
CA VAL A 27 -8.39 8.25 5.85
C VAL A 27 -9.27 8.93 6.88
N GLY A 28 -9.58 8.21 7.95
CA GLY A 28 -10.37 8.67 9.08
C GLY A 28 -9.62 8.37 10.37
N VAL A 29 -9.67 9.33 11.29
CA VAL A 29 -8.89 9.35 12.53
C VAL A 29 -9.78 9.75 13.70
N VAL A 30 -9.59 9.06 14.82
CA VAL A 30 -10.19 9.38 16.11
C VAL A 30 -9.09 9.41 17.16
N ILE A 31 -9.01 10.48 17.93
CA ILE A 31 -8.16 10.59 19.11
C ILE A 31 -9.06 10.44 20.32
N ALA A 32 -8.76 9.47 21.17
CA ALA A 32 -9.56 9.16 22.34
C ALA A 32 -8.69 8.92 23.58
N LYS A 33 -9.22 9.24 24.76
CA LYS A 33 -8.54 9.00 26.03
C LYS A 33 -9.56 8.49 27.04
N SER A 34 -9.25 7.37 27.70
CA SER A 34 -10.17 6.71 28.65
C SER A 34 -11.55 6.40 28.07
N GLY A 35 -11.61 6.10 26.76
CA GLY A 35 -12.84 5.81 26.03
C GLY A 35 -13.68 7.03 25.64
N GLU A 36 -13.24 8.24 25.95
CA GLU A 36 -13.85 9.49 25.47
C GLU A 36 -13.18 9.94 24.17
N VAL A 37 -13.99 10.31 23.17
CA VAL A 37 -13.50 10.92 21.94
C VAL A 37 -13.11 12.37 22.22
N LEU A 38 -11.85 12.70 22.00
CA LEU A 38 -11.32 14.05 22.15
C LEU A 38 -11.44 14.84 20.84
N ALA A 39 -11.07 14.21 19.73
CA ALA A 39 -11.16 14.81 18.40
C ALA A 39 -11.29 13.73 17.32
N THR A 40 -11.86 14.13 16.20
CA THR A 40 -11.87 13.34 14.96
C THR A 40 -11.20 14.10 13.83
N GLY A 41 -10.86 13.42 12.75
CA GLY A 41 -10.37 14.04 11.53
C GLY A 41 -10.51 13.09 10.36
N TYR A 42 -10.70 13.63 9.16
CA TYR A 42 -10.71 12.84 7.93
C TYR A 42 -10.00 13.57 6.79
N ARG A 43 -9.51 12.82 5.81
CA ARG A 43 -8.86 13.40 4.64
C ARG A 43 -9.87 14.22 3.82
N GLY A 44 -9.49 15.46 3.52
CA GLY A 44 -10.35 16.39 2.79
C GLY A 44 -11.17 17.31 3.71
N GLU A 45 -11.14 17.12 5.03
CA GLU A 45 -11.75 18.07 5.98
C GLU A 45 -11.04 19.44 5.92
N THR A 46 -9.72 19.44 5.79
CA THR A 46 -8.93 20.63 5.45
C THR A 46 -8.09 20.28 4.24
N LYS A 47 -8.18 21.10 3.19
CA LYS A 47 -7.46 20.89 1.94
C LYS A 47 -5.97 20.69 2.18
N ASN A 48 -5.39 19.66 1.57
CA ASN A 48 -3.96 19.32 1.66
C ASN A 48 -3.45 19.01 3.08
N VAL A 49 -4.32 18.66 4.04
CA VAL A 49 -3.91 18.27 5.39
C VAL A 49 -4.36 16.83 5.67
N HIS A 50 -3.44 16.03 6.21
CA HIS A 50 -3.73 14.63 6.58
C HIS A 50 -4.65 14.55 7.79
N ALA A 51 -5.47 13.50 7.85
CA ALA A 51 -6.48 13.29 8.89
C ALA A 51 -5.90 13.32 10.32
N GLU A 52 -4.71 12.73 10.54
CA GLU A 52 -4.06 12.69 11.85
C GLU A 52 -3.72 14.10 12.33
N ARG A 53 -3.20 14.93 11.42
CA ARG A 53 -2.85 16.32 11.72
C ARG A 53 -4.08 17.17 11.97
N ILE A 54 -5.17 16.93 11.23
CA ILE A 54 -6.45 17.61 11.46
C ILE A 54 -6.98 17.29 12.87
N ALA A 55 -6.99 16.02 13.25
CA ALA A 55 -7.45 15.62 14.58
C ALA A 55 -6.57 16.21 15.70
N ILE A 56 -5.24 16.18 15.55
CA ILE A 56 -4.32 16.76 16.55
C ILE A 56 -4.47 18.27 16.67
N ARG A 57 -4.66 19.01 15.56
CA ARG A 57 -4.82 20.47 15.57
C ARG A 57 -6.04 20.96 16.36
N LYS A 58 -7.03 20.09 16.59
CA LYS A 58 -8.23 20.40 17.38
C LYS A 58 -8.00 20.29 18.89
N LEU A 59 -6.81 19.84 19.32
CA LEU A 59 -6.49 19.53 20.70
C LEU A 59 -5.28 20.31 21.20
N THR A 60 -5.24 20.52 22.51
CA THR A 60 -4.05 20.99 23.23
C THR A 60 -3.05 19.85 23.41
N ALA A 61 -1.77 20.17 23.63
CA ALA A 61 -0.73 19.17 23.86
C ALA A 61 -1.06 18.24 25.05
N GLU A 62 -1.63 18.80 26.12
CA GLU A 62 -2.04 18.07 27.31
C GLU A 62 -3.17 17.07 27.04
N GLN A 63 -4.08 17.38 26.11
CA GLN A 63 -5.15 16.48 25.70
C GLN A 63 -4.62 15.29 24.89
N VAL A 64 -3.68 15.53 23.98
CA VAL A 64 -3.10 14.48 23.11
C VAL A 64 -2.15 13.57 23.88
N LYS A 65 -1.40 14.11 24.84
CA LYS A 65 -0.42 13.35 25.61
C LYS A 65 -1.08 12.15 26.33
N GLY A 66 -0.57 10.95 26.04
CA GLY A 66 -1.08 9.68 26.57
C GLY A 66 -2.47 9.30 26.04
N ALA A 67 -2.94 9.91 24.94
CA ALA A 67 -4.15 9.47 24.26
C ALA A 67 -3.85 8.27 23.34
N THR A 68 -4.93 7.60 22.91
CA THR A 68 -4.91 6.58 21.87
C THR A 68 -5.40 7.18 20.56
N VAL A 69 -4.68 6.95 19.46
CA VAL A 69 -5.08 7.35 18.11
C VAL A 69 -5.55 6.12 17.34
N TYR A 70 -6.77 6.17 16.83
CA TYR A 70 -7.34 5.18 15.92
C TYR A 70 -7.29 5.78 14.52
N THR A 71 -6.53 5.18 13.61
CA THR A 71 -6.39 5.65 12.22
C THR A 71 -6.76 4.51 11.28
N THR A 72 -7.52 4.79 10.22
CA THR A 72 -7.90 3.75 9.25
C THR A 72 -6.75 3.33 8.33
N LEU A 73 -5.79 4.22 8.04
CA LEU A 73 -4.60 3.91 7.24
C LEU A 73 -3.31 4.12 8.05
N GLU A 74 -2.25 3.40 7.70
CA GLU A 74 -0.92 3.57 8.30
C GLU A 74 -0.41 5.01 8.19
N PRO A 75 0.06 5.61 9.31
CA PRO A 75 0.61 6.97 9.29
C PRO A 75 1.86 7.09 8.41
N CYS A 76 1.90 8.12 7.56
CA CYS A 76 3.03 8.34 6.65
C CYS A 76 4.36 8.62 7.40
N VAL A 77 5.47 8.22 6.78
CA VAL A 77 6.84 8.43 7.28
C VAL A 77 7.64 9.45 6.48
N GLU A 78 7.30 9.65 5.21
CA GLU A 78 7.89 10.66 4.34
C GLU A 78 7.09 11.95 4.41
N LEU A 79 7.78 13.07 4.18
CA LEU A 79 7.13 14.36 3.95
C LEU A 79 6.67 14.43 2.49
N HIS A 80 5.37 14.55 2.28
CA HIS A 80 4.85 14.89 0.96
C HIS A 80 4.99 16.40 0.72
N LYS A 81 4.95 16.83 -0.56
CA LYS A 81 5.03 18.26 -0.94
C LYS A 81 3.98 19.15 -0.26
N GLU A 82 2.88 18.55 0.18
CA GLU A 82 1.74 19.18 0.86
C GLU A 82 1.90 19.22 2.39
N GLN A 83 2.92 18.57 2.95
CA GLN A 83 3.20 18.53 4.39
C GLN A 83 4.36 19.45 4.75
N GLU A 84 4.07 20.53 5.45
CA GLU A 84 5.06 21.60 5.72
C GLU A 84 5.99 21.33 6.92
N ILE A 85 5.70 20.37 7.80
CA ILE A 85 6.37 20.29 9.11
C ILE A 85 6.93 18.89 9.43
N SER A 86 6.08 17.88 9.56
CA SER A 86 6.48 16.55 10.02
C SER A 86 5.62 15.45 9.37
N SER A 87 6.14 14.24 9.24
CA SER A 87 5.32 13.10 8.81
C SER A 87 4.24 12.80 9.86
N CYS A 88 3.16 12.09 9.50
CA CYS A 88 2.12 11.75 10.48
C CYS A 88 2.66 10.87 11.61
N ALA A 89 3.52 9.89 11.30
CA ALA A 89 4.17 9.08 12.32
C ALA A 89 5.03 9.94 13.27
N GLN A 90 5.81 10.88 12.75
CA GLN A 90 6.62 11.78 13.59
C GLN A 90 5.74 12.69 14.44
N LEU A 91 4.67 13.25 13.88
CA LEU A 91 3.72 14.09 14.60
C LEU A 91 3.11 13.36 15.81
N LEU A 92 2.74 12.09 15.65
CA LEU A 92 2.18 11.27 16.73
C LEU A 92 3.20 11.05 17.85
N ILE A 93 4.46 10.79 17.49
CA ILE A 93 5.59 10.67 18.42
C ILE A 93 5.80 11.95 19.20
N ASP A 94 5.95 13.07 18.49
CA ASP A 94 6.20 14.38 19.10
C ASP A 94 5.04 14.84 20.01
N SER A 95 3.81 14.41 19.67
CA SER A 95 2.61 14.73 20.47
C SER A 95 2.46 13.86 21.72
N GLY A 96 3.33 12.87 21.93
CA GLY A 96 3.32 12.02 23.12
C GLY A 96 2.11 11.08 23.20
N VAL A 97 1.61 10.61 22.07
CA VAL A 97 0.57 9.57 21.98
C VAL A 97 1.11 8.27 22.59
N SER A 98 0.30 7.57 23.40
CA SER A 98 0.73 6.29 24.01
C SER A 98 0.45 5.09 23.13
N ASP A 99 -0.65 5.13 22.38
CA ASP A 99 -1.15 3.99 21.61
C ASP A 99 -1.64 4.43 20.24
N VAL A 100 -1.30 3.66 19.21
CA VAL A 100 -1.83 3.83 17.85
C VAL A 100 -2.49 2.53 17.42
N VAL A 101 -3.74 2.63 16.95
CA VAL A 101 -4.55 1.51 16.47
C VAL A 101 -4.77 1.71 14.98
N ILE A 102 -4.15 0.86 14.17
CA ILE A 102 -4.12 1.01 12.71
C ILE A 102 -5.18 0.12 12.06
N GLY A 103 -5.94 0.66 11.10
CA GLY A 103 -6.88 -0.09 10.28
C GLY A 103 -6.16 -1.05 9.36
N VAL A 104 -5.59 -0.51 8.27
CA VAL A 104 -4.79 -1.22 7.27
C VAL A 104 -3.40 -0.61 7.15
N LEU A 105 -2.42 -1.43 6.78
CA LEU A 105 -1.10 -0.92 6.39
C LEU A 105 -1.18 -0.27 5.01
N ASP A 106 -0.37 0.75 4.75
CA ASP A 106 -0.39 1.45 3.48
C ASP A 106 0.28 0.57 2.41
N PRO A 107 -0.41 0.18 1.32
CA PRO A 107 0.19 -0.60 0.25
C PRO A 107 1.23 0.18 -0.56
N ASN A 108 1.30 1.52 -0.40
CA ASN A 108 2.40 2.30 -0.94
C ASN A 108 3.69 1.84 -0.30
N GLY A 109 4.59 1.34 -1.12
CA GLY A 109 5.87 0.84 -0.66
C GLY A 109 6.74 1.78 0.11
N THR A 110 6.75 3.05 -0.25
CA THR A 110 7.56 4.01 0.50
C THR A 110 7.04 4.21 1.92
N ILE A 111 5.87 3.65 2.24
CA ILE A 111 5.20 3.73 3.54
C ILE A 111 5.03 2.34 4.19
N TYR A 112 4.82 1.27 3.40
CA TYR A 112 4.42 -0.06 3.87
C TYR A 112 5.24 -0.52 5.07
N SER A 113 4.56 -0.67 6.22
CA SER A 113 5.10 -1.08 7.52
C SER A 113 6.18 -0.15 8.11
N GLN A 114 6.55 0.94 7.44
CA GLN A 114 7.53 1.89 7.93
C GLN A 114 6.92 2.79 9.01
N GLY A 115 5.66 3.22 8.85
CA GLY A 115 4.94 3.98 9.86
C GLY A 115 4.74 3.17 11.13
N TYR A 116 4.28 1.93 10.96
CA TYR A 116 4.20 0.93 12.03
C TYR A 116 5.53 0.75 12.76
N ARG A 117 6.63 0.49 12.02
CA ARG A 117 7.97 0.29 12.61
C ARG A 117 8.45 1.52 13.38
N LYS A 118 8.36 2.70 12.77
CA LYS A 118 8.79 3.96 13.38
C LYS A 118 8.08 4.25 14.71
N LEU A 119 6.78 3.96 14.79
CA LEU A 119 6.00 4.12 16.03
C LEU A 119 6.52 3.17 17.13
N LEU A 120 6.74 1.89 16.81
CA LEU A 120 7.27 0.91 17.76
C LEU A 120 8.67 1.26 18.26
N GLU A 121 9.56 1.67 17.36
CA GLU A 121 10.94 2.09 17.70
C GLU A 121 10.98 3.30 18.65
N ASN A 122 9.90 4.09 18.68
CA ASN A 122 9.74 5.25 19.56
C ASN A 122 8.83 4.96 20.78
N ASN A 123 8.69 3.68 21.17
CA ASN A 123 7.95 3.23 22.34
C ASN A 123 6.45 3.56 22.33
N ILE A 124 5.83 3.68 21.15
CA ILE A 124 4.38 3.76 21.02
C ILE A 124 3.81 2.35 20.88
N ASN A 125 2.78 2.04 21.65
CA ASN A 125 2.09 0.76 21.53
C ASN A 125 1.27 0.73 20.24
N VAL A 126 1.56 -0.21 19.34
CA VAL A 126 0.80 -0.36 18.09
C VAL A 126 -0.06 -1.62 18.11
N SER A 127 -1.33 -1.46 17.78
CA SER A 127 -2.28 -2.56 17.59
C SER A 127 -3.11 -2.33 16.32
N PHE A 128 -3.95 -3.29 15.95
CA PHE A 128 -4.72 -3.20 14.71
C PHE A 128 -6.23 -3.29 14.93
N PHE A 129 -6.98 -2.83 13.94
CA PHE A 129 -8.42 -3.07 13.87
C PHE A 129 -8.69 -4.58 13.80
N ASN A 130 -9.85 -5.00 14.31
CA ASN A 130 -10.27 -6.39 14.18
C ASN A 130 -10.43 -6.77 12.70
N ARG A 131 -10.33 -8.07 12.40
CA ARG A 131 -10.30 -8.60 11.03
C ARG A 131 -11.46 -8.11 10.15
N LYS A 132 -12.68 -8.03 10.71
CA LYS A 132 -13.87 -7.61 9.98
C LYS A 132 -13.80 -6.13 9.61
N LEU A 133 -13.43 -5.26 10.56
CA LEU A 133 -13.30 -3.83 10.32
C LEU A 133 -12.13 -3.52 9.39
N ARG A 134 -11.03 -4.27 9.48
CA ARG A 134 -9.89 -4.13 8.57
C ARG A 134 -10.26 -4.37 7.11
N ALA A 135 -11.00 -5.44 6.83
CA ALA A 135 -11.46 -5.75 5.48
C ALA A 135 -12.34 -4.62 4.91
N ALA A 136 -13.27 -4.10 5.72
CA ALA A 136 -14.12 -2.98 5.32
C ALA A 136 -13.33 -1.69 5.04
N VAL A 137 -12.30 -1.40 5.84
CA VAL A 137 -11.39 -0.28 5.57
C VAL A 137 -10.67 -0.50 4.25
N GLU A 138 -10.06 -1.67 4.05
CA GLU A 138 -9.24 -1.97 2.87
C GLU A 138 -10.01 -1.79 1.55
N GLU A 139 -11.27 -2.24 1.51
CA GLU A 139 -12.15 -2.14 0.35
C GLU A 139 -12.49 -0.69 -0.03
N GLU A 140 -12.66 0.19 0.97
CA GLU A 140 -13.11 1.57 0.77
C GLU A 140 -11.96 2.59 0.75
N THR A 141 -10.72 2.18 1.04
CA THR A 141 -9.58 3.10 1.22
C THR A 141 -9.05 3.67 -0.09
N PHE A 142 -9.07 2.97 -1.22
CA PHE A 142 -8.36 3.39 -2.44
C PHE A 142 -9.29 3.50 -3.67
N ASP A 143 -9.10 4.54 -4.50
CA ASP A 143 -9.84 4.74 -5.76
C ASP A 143 -9.51 3.64 -6.78
N CYS A 144 -8.28 3.16 -6.71
CA CYS A 144 -7.77 2.07 -7.52
C CYS A 144 -8.18 0.76 -6.83
N GLY A 145 -9.36 0.25 -7.16
CA GLY A 145 -9.92 -0.98 -6.61
C GLY A 145 -8.94 -2.14 -6.55
N ASN A 146 -9.14 -2.98 -5.53
CA ASN A 146 -8.46 -4.25 -5.27
C ASN A 146 -6.92 -4.18 -5.37
N ILE A 147 -6.22 -4.28 -4.23
CA ILE A 147 -4.75 -4.44 -4.17
C ILE A 147 -4.24 -5.62 -5.02
N HIS A 148 -5.08 -6.60 -5.32
CA HIS A 148 -4.79 -7.71 -6.21
C HIS A 148 -4.98 -7.37 -7.69
N LYS A 149 -5.25 -6.11 -8.07
CA LYS A 149 -5.51 -5.71 -9.45
C LYS A 149 -4.73 -4.47 -9.84
N ILE A 150 -4.19 -4.47 -11.06
CA ILE A 150 -3.49 -3.35 -11.68
C ILE A 150 -3.94 -3.19 -13.13
N TYR A 151 -3.85 -1.97 -13.66
CA TYR A 151 -4.34 -1.62 -14.98
C TYR A 151 -3.24 -0.91 -15.78
N GLY A 152 -3.21 -1.09 -17.10
CA GLY A 152 -2.42 -0.25 -18.00
C GLY A 152 -0.91 -0.30 -17.70
N CYS A 153 -0.34 0.85 -17.36
CA CYS A 153 1.06 0.96 -16.92
C CYS A 153 1.12 1.64 -15.55
N GLY A 154 2.20 1.40 -14.81
CA GLY A 154 2.37 2.02 -13.49
C GLY A 154 3.57 1.49 -12.73
N LYS A 155 3.66 1.88 -11.46
CA LYS A 155 4.69 1.45 -10.51
C LYS A 155 4.01 1.11 -9.18
N ARG A 156 4.38 -0.01 -8.56
CA ARG A 156 3.79 -0.49 -7.31
C ARG A 156 4.85 -1.17 -6.46
N ARG A 157 4.76 -1.02 -5.14
CA ARG A 157 5.45 -1.90 -4.19
C ARG A 157 4.48 -2.96 -3.72
N VAL A 158 4.96 -4.18 -3.61
CA VAL A 158 4.16 -5.28 -3.10
C VAL A 158 4.96 -6.07 -2.09
N PRO A 159 4.33 -6.52 -0.99
CA PRO A 159 4.95 -7.51 -0.13
C PRO A 159 5.31 -8.75 -0.96
N VAL A 160 6.33 -9.50 -0.56
CA VAL A 160 6.64 -10.82 -1.13
C VAL A 160 6.87 -11.77 0.04
N ILE A 161 5.78 -12.12 0.70
CA ILE A 161 5.76 -13.12 1.77
C ILE A 161 5.79 -14.52 1.16
N HIS A 162 6.35 -15.50 1.89
CA HIS A 162 6.64 -16.88 1.44
C HIS A 162 5.61 -17.54 0.49
N SER A 163 4.31 -17.33 0.68
CA SER A 163 3.23 -17.89 -0.17
C SER A 163 3.09 -17.22 -1.55
N GLY A 164 3.77 -16.09 -1.75
CA GLY A 164 3.69 -15.20 -2.90
C GLY A 164 2.43 -14.32 -2.92
N ASN A 165 2.48 -13.23 -3.69
CA ASN A 165 1.36 -12.31 -3.90
C ASN A 165 0.93 -12.35 -5.37
N GLU A 166 -0.33 -12.71 -5.60
CA GLU A 166 -0.95 -12.75 -6.92
C GLU A 166 -1.62 -11.40 -7.24
N ILE A 167 -1.42 -10.97 -8.48
CA ILE A 167 -1.91 -9.71 -9.01
C ILE A 167 -2.50 -9.96 -10.41
N GLU A 168 -3.75 -9.56 -10.59
CA GLU A 168 -4.46 -9.48 -11.85
C GLU A 168 -4.04 -8.22 -12.60
N VAL A 169 -3.46 -8.39 -13.78
CA VAL A 169 -3.10 -7.29 -14.68
C VAL A 169 -4.16 -7.19 -15.77
N GLN A 170 -4.80 -6.03 -15.89
CA GLN A 170 -5.73 -5.73 -16.98
C GLN A 170 -5.21 -4.63 -17.90
N PHE A 171 -5.68 -4.64 -19.14
CA PHE A 171 -5.30 -3.61 -20.12
C PHE A 171 -5.84 -2.22 -19.72
N SER A 172 -7.10 -2.16 -19.30
CA SER A 172 -7.76 -0.97 -18.75
C SER A 172 -8.86 -1.39 -17.76
N GLN A 173 -9.47 -0.44 -17.05
CA GLN A 173 -10.59 -0.73 -16.14
C GLN A 173 -11.86 -1.26 -16.86
N THR A 174 -11.99 -0.97 -18.15
CA THR A 174 -13.13 -1.39 -18.99
C THR A 174 -12.84 -2.65 -19.79
N ASP A 175 -11.61 -3.17 -19.72
CA ASP A 175 -11.17 -4.35 -20.46
C ASP A 175 -11.20 -5.58 -19.55
N GLU A 176 -11.93 -6.61 -19.95
CA GLU A 176 -12.10 -7.83 -19.16
C GLU A 176 -10.90 -8.78 -19.26
N ARG A 177 -9.96 -8.56 -20.19
CA ARG A 177 -8.81 -9.44 -20.38
C ARG A 177 -7.83 -9.30 -19.22
N ILE A 178 -7.47 -10.43 -18.62
CA ILE A 178 -6.61 -10.49 -17.43
C ILE A 178 -5.38 -11.36 -17.71
N ILE A 179 -4.22 -10.91 -17.22
CA ILE A 179 -3.01 -11.72 -17.06
C ILE A 179 -2.66 -11.76 -15.59
N ASN A 180 -2.56 -12.95 -15.02
CA ASN A 180 -2.14 -13.10 -13.63
C ASN A 180 -0.62 -13.21 -13.53
N ILE A 181 -0.07 -12.42 -12.61
CA ILE A 181 1.31 -12.50 -12.20
C ILE A 181 1.38 -12.83 -10.72
N LYS A 182 2.43 -13.55 -10.32
CA LYS A 182 2.67 -13.85 -8.92
C LYS A 182 4.13 -13.60 -8.58
N TRP A 183 4.36 -12.76 -7.60
CA TRP A 183 5.68 -12.62 -6.99
C TRP A 183 5.83 -13.67 -5.91
N ALA A 184 6.89 -14.46 -5.93
CA ALA A 184 7.16 -15.52 -4.98
C ALA A 184 8.65 -15.55 -4.60
N THR A 185 8.95 -16.26 -3.51
CA THR A 185 10.32 -16.61 -3.10
C THR A 185 11.28 -15.42 -3.12
N LEU A 186 11.24 -14.61 -2.08
CA LEU A 186 12.26 -13.60 -1.85
C LEU A 186 13.48 -14.27 -1.23
N GLN A 187 14.64 -14.15 -1.86
CA GLN A 187 15.92 -14.53 -1.25
C GLN A 187 16.75 -13.26 -1.02
N PRO A 188 16.51 -12.51 0.06
CA PRO A 188 17.19 -11.24 0.31
C PRO A 188 18.72 -11.38 0.27
N THR A 189 19.24 -12.50 0.79
CA THR A 189 20.68 -12.82 0.78
C THR A 189 21.28 -12.92 -0.63
N HIS A 190 20.47 -13.22 -1.64
CA HIS A 190 20.89 -13.35 -3.03
C HIS A 190 20.41 -12.18 -3.91
N GLY A 191 19.68 -11.21 -3.32
CA GLY A 191 19.21 -10.02 -4.03
C GLY A 191 18.28 -10.34 -5.20
N CYS A 192 17.46 -11.38 -5.09
CA CYS A 192 16.55 -11.81 -6.16
C CYS A 192 15.16 -12.19 -5.65
N VAL A 193 14.19 -12.07 -6.55
CA VAL A 193 12.80 -12.47 -6.35
C VAL A 193 12.32 -13.25 -7.58
N ASP A 194 11.47 -14.25 -7.39
CA ASP A 194 10.93 -15.04 -8.49
C ASP A 194 9.58 -14.45 -8.94
N LEU A 195 9.50 -14.08 -10.22
CA LEU A 195 8.24 -13.72 -10.90
C LEU A 195 7.67 -14.97 -11.56
N GLN A 196 6.39 -15.25 -11.34
CA GLN A 196 5.68 -16.39 -11.90
C GLN A 196 4.45 -15.92 -12.69
N SER A 197 4.06 -16.72 -13.68
CA SER A 197 2.79 -16.54 -14.39
C SER A 197 2.19 -17.90 -14.73
N SER A 198 0.88 -17.94 -14.91
CA SER A 198 0.18 -19.17 -15.30
C SER A 198 0.67 -19.68 -16.66
N ASN A 199 0.70 -21.00 -16.81
CA ASN A 199 1.02 -21.69 -18.08
C ASN A 199 2.38 -21.35 -18.70
N GLY A 200 3.40 -21.02 -17.89
CA GLY A 200 4.77 -21.11 -18.40
C GLY A 200 5.24 -19.92 -19.21
N SER A 201 4.66 -18.74 -19.01
CA SER A 201 4.75 -17.62 -19.96
C SER A 201 5.58 -16.40 -19.53
N VAL A 202 6.60 -16.57 -18.69
CA VAL A 202 7.46 -15.47 -18.25
C VAL A 202 8.92 -15.65 -18.70
N LEU A 203 9.57 -14.55 -19.07
CA LEU A 203 10.99 -14.54 -19.45
C LEU A 203 11.67 -13.22 -19.08
N VAL A 204 12.91 -13.27 -18.60
CA VAL A 204 13.77 -12.08 -18.46
C VAL A 204 14.31 -11.66 -19.82
N ALA A 205 14.03 -10.42 -20.23
CA ALA A 205 14.59 -9.77 -21.41
C ALA A 205 16.03 -9.29 -21.12
N ALA A 206 16.98 -10.22 -21.15
CA ALA A 206 18.38 -9.93 -20.85
C ALA A 206 18.94 -8.83 -21.77
N GLY A 207 19.57 -7.82 -21.15
CA GLY A 207 20.18 -6.68 -21.86
C GLY A 207 19.26 -5.47 -22.04
N ALA A 208 17.94 -5.61 -21.84
CA ALA A 208 17.03 -4.47 -21.82
C ALA A 208 17.21 -3.66 -20.52
N ARG A 209 17.29 -2.33 -20.63
CA ARG A 209 17.41 -1.40 -19.49
C ARG A 209 16.13 -0.64 -19.22
N ASN A 210 15.32 -0.45 -20.26
CA ASN A 210 14.02 0.19 -20.20
C ASN A 210 13.02 -0.52 -21.13
N PHE A 211 11.72 -0.28 -20.94
CA PHE A 211 10.68 -0.92 -21.76
C PHE A 211 10.78 -0.59 -23.25
N GLY A 212 11.37 0.56 -23.62
CA GLY A 212 11.56 0.96 -25.02
C GLY A 212 12.58 0.11 -25.77
N ASP A 213 13.53 -0.52 -25.07
CA ASP A 213 14.53 -1.41 -25.67
C ASP A 213 13.90 -2.70 -26.23
N ILE A 214 12.70 -3.05 -25.77
CA ILE A 214 11.94 -4.21 -26.22
C ILE A 214 10.99 -3.72 -27.32
N SER A 215 11.46 -3.66 -28.56
CA SER A 215 10.62 -3.21 -29.68
C SER A 215 9.52 -4.21 -30.04
N ASP A 216 9.84 -5.51 -29.99
CA ASP A 216 8.93 -6.60 -30.28
C ASP A 216 9.06 -7.69 -29.20
N PRO A 217 8.12 -7.77 -28.23
CA PRO A 217 8.13 -8.80 -27.20
C PRO A 217 7.86 -10.22 -27.74
N THR A 218 7.37 -10.37 -28.97
CA THR A 218 6.99 -11.68 -29.55
C THR A 218 8.20 -12.50 -30.01
N VAL A 219 9.36 -11.87 -30.18
CA VAL A 219 10.60 -12.54 -30.62
C VAL A 219 11.14 -13.53 -29.58
N PHE A 220 10.69 -13.43 -28.33
CA PHE A 220 11.12 -14.26 -27.23
C PHE A 220 10.36 -15.59 -27.20
N ARG A 221 10.98 -16.66 -27.72
CA ARG A 221 10.31 -17.95 -28.01
C ARG A 221 10.42 -19.04 -26.93
N PHE A 222 11.08 -18.76 -25.80
CA PHE A 222 11.36 -19.76 -24.75
C PHE A 222 10.72 -19.36 -23.43
N PRO A 223 9.40 -19.54 -23.29
CA PRO A 223 8.69 -19.08 -22.10
C PRO A 223 8.94 -20.07 -20.93
N SER A 224 9.14 -19.54 -19.71
CA SER A 224 9.34 -20.32 -18.48
C SER A 224 8.17 -20.12 -17.51
N HIS A 225 7.96 -21.06 -16.58
CA HIS A 225 6.98 -20.91 -15.49
C HIS A 225 7.36 -19.85 -14.46
N PHE A 226 8.64 -19.52 -14.39
CA PHE A 226 9.15 -18.47 -13.53
C PHE A 226 10.36 -17.77 -14.16
N ALA A 227 10.57 -16.54 -13.75
CA ALA A 227 11.75 -15.74 -14.05
C ALA A 227 12.34 -15.26 -12.73
N ARG A 228 13.61 -15.60 -12.48
CA ARG A 228 14.35 -15.05 -11.35
C ARG A 228 14.83 -13.65 -11.71
N MET A 229 14.34 -12.66 -10.98
CA MET A 229 14.59 -11.25 -11.25
C MET A 229 15.55 -10.65 -10.23
N LYS A 230 16.48 -9.84 -10.73
CA LYS A 230 17.33 -8.93 -9.95
C LYS A 230 16.92 -7.48 -10.20
N ILE A 231 17.36 -6.59 -9.32
CA ILE A 231 17.15 -5.15 -9.45
C ILE A 231 17.61 -4.69 -10.85
N GLY A 232 16.71 -4.04 -11.59
CA GLY A 232 16.93 -3.55 -12.95
C GLY A 232 16.44 -4.48 -14.05
N ASP A 233 16.28 -5.78 -13.78
CA ASP A 233 15.83 -6.76 -14.78
C ASP A 233 14.43 -6.42 -15.29
N ILE A 234 14.20 -6.68 -16.56
CA ILE A 234 12.89 -6.58 -17.20
C ILE A 234 12.45 -7.98 -17.61
N ALA A 235 11.23 -8.36 -17.22
CA ALA A 235 10.58 -9.58 -17.63
C ALA A 235 9.39 -9.28 -18.55
N ILE A 236 9.13 -10.20 -19.45
CA ILE A 236 7.98 -10.22 -20.36
C ILE A 236 7.07 -11.35 -19.88
N VAL A 237 5.79 -11.04 -19.67
CA VAL A 237 4.75 -12.02 -19.31
C VAL A 237 3.71 -12.08 -20.42
N LYS A 238 3.51 -13.27 -21.02
CA LYS A 238 2.46 -13.46 -22.02
C LYS A 238 1.86 -14.86 -22.10
N PRO A 239 0.78 -15.08 -21.34
CA PRO A 239 -0.24 -16.09 -21.57
C PRO A 239 -0.24 -16.73 -22.95
N SER A 240 -0.18 -18.06 -23.14
CA SER A 240 -0.41 -18.63 -24.50
C SER A 240 -1.75 -18.19 -25.12
N ASN A 241 -2.76 -17.91 -24.29
CA ASN A 241 -4.09 -17.45 -24.69
C ASN A 241 -4.30 -15.93 -24.54
N ALA A 242 -3.28 -15.18 -24.12
CA ALA A 242 -3.38 -13.75 -23.90
C ALA A 242 -3.23 -12.98 -25.21
N THR A 243 -4.02 -11.92 -25.36
CA THR A 243 -3.99 -11.00 -26.52
C THR A 243 -3.21 -9.71 -26.24
N PHE A 244 -2.52 -9.66 -25.10
CA PHE A 244 -1.61 -8.58 -24.71
C PHE A 244 -0.44 -9.18 -23.91
N TYR A 245 0.60 -8.39 -23.71
CA TYR A 245 1.79 -8.72 -22.94
C TYR A 245 1.91 -7.77 -21.75
N VAL A 246 2.51 -8.24 -20.66
CA VAL A 246 2.92 -7.38 -19.54
C VAL A 246 4.44 -7.32 -19.51
N LEU A 247 5.00 -6.13 -19.65
CA LEU A 247 6.39 -5.86 -19.33
C LEU A 247 6.48 -5.49 -17.86
N ILE A 248 7.43 -6.09 -17.14
CA ILE A 248 7.62 -5.89 -15.71
C ILE A 248 9.09 -5.60 -15.45
N GLN A 249 9.39 -4.48 -14.80
CA GLN A 249 10.75 -4.15 -14.37
C GLN A 249 10.83 -4.20 -12.85
N LEU A 250 11.80 -4.94 -12.33
CA LEU A 250 12.09 -4.92 -10.90
C LEU A 250 12.93 -3.68 -10.57
N ILE A 251 12.42 -2.83 -9.69
CA ILE A 251 13.04 -1.54 -9.38
C ILE A 251 13.88 -1.63 -8.10
N GLU A 252 13.34 -2.21 -7.03
CA GLU A 252 14.02 -2.33 -5.73
C GLU A 252 13.56 -3.60 -5.00
N ILE A 253 14.44 -4.12 -4.13
CA ILE A 253 14.17 -5.25 -3.23
C ILE A 253 14.48 -4.80 -1.80
N PHE A 254 13.57 -5.09 -0.87
CA PHE A 254 13.76 -4.94 0.57
C PHE A 254 13.63 -6.30 1.24
N ASP A 255 13.73 -6.35 2.58
CA ASP A 255 13.69 -7.63 3.32
C ASP A 255 12.41 -8.43 3.15
N ASN A 256 11.25 -7.77 2.93
CA ASN A 256 9.94 -8.42 2.88
C ASN A 256 9.04 -7.96 1.71
N ASP A 257 9.54 -7.05 0.87
CA ASP A 257 8.76 -6.45 -0.20
C ASP A 257 9.65 -6.02 -1.37
N ILE A 258 9.03 -5.67 -2.50
CA ILE A 258 9.71 -5.25 -3.72
C ILE A 258 8.98 -4.07 -4.33
N ILE A 259 9.69 -3.25 -5.12
CA ILE A 259 9.08 -2.26 -6.00
C ILE A 259 9.24 -2.73 -7.43
N PHE A 260 8.16 -2.75 -8.21
CA PHE A 260 8.20 -3.04 -9.64
C PHE A 260 7.41 -1.99 -10.44
N LYS A 261 7.81 -1.84 -11.70
CA LYS A 261 7.08 -1.08 -12.72
C LYS A 261 6.46 -2.06 -13.70
N TRP A 262 5.29 -1.74 -14.26
CA TRP A 262 4.71 -2.52 -15.35
C TRP A 262 4.22 -1.64 -16.50
N GLU A 263 4.09 -2.26 -17.66
CA GLU A 263 3.47 -1.70 -18.86
C GLU A 263 2.79 -2.82 -19.64
N VAL A 264 1.50 -2.65 -19.96
CA VAL A 264 0.79 -3.55 -20.87
C VAL A 264 0.93 -3.10 -22.32
N ARG A 265 1.12 -4.06 -23.22
CA ARG A 265 1.17 -3.82 -24.67
C ARG A 265 0.27 -4.79 -25.40
N ASN A 266 -0.46 -4.30 -26.39
CA ASN A 266 -1.31 -5.15 -27.22
C ASN A 266 -0.46 -6.07 -28.11
N ASP A 267 -0.98 -7.24 -28.46
CA ASP A 267 -0.37 -8.18 -29.42
C ASP A 267 -0.69 -7.82 -30.88
N ARG A 268 -1.28 -6.64 -31.11
CA ARG A 268 -1.68 -6.11 -32.42
C ARG A 268 -1.24 -4.67 -32.56
#